data_AF-A0A966MQX1-F1
#
_entry.id   AF-A0A966MQX1-F1
#
_cell.length_a   1.000
_cell.length_b   1.000
_cell.length_c   1.000
_cell.angle_alpha   90.00
_cell.angle_beta   90.00
_cell.angle_gamma   90.00
#
_symmetry.space_group_name_H-M   'P 1'
#
loop_
_entity.id
_entity.type
_entity.pdbx_description
1 polymer ?
#
loop_
_entity_poly.entity_id
_entity_poly.type
_entity_poly.pdbx_seq_one_letter_code
_entity_poly.pdbx_strand_id
1 'polypeptide(L)'
;RIGDKVVNNMPPKERDIAMVFQNYALYPHMTVRDNMAFSLMLAKQPNSVIEERVSKAAGILGLNELLQRYPRQLSGGQRQRVAMGRAIVRDSQVFLFDEPLSNLDAKLRVSMRTELKELHQRLQTTSIYVTHDQIEAMTMADKIVVMRDGVVEQIGSPLELYDHPANQFVAGFIGSPAMNFLPGRVKDGQVVLSSGDHLPLPTTARAQEGQEVIYGTRPEHLDITSGDQGMAASVVVVEPTGPDTHVFTKIANIEVTSVFRERHTFRPGETIRLRPDASRAHLFDASTGQRLAAVVPFTPGGGGDSLSRMLVPSLVEALGQTILIDNKPGAGGSIGAKFVANAPADGYTLLNGTSSTHGINPWLYARLGYDVMKDFQPITVLAISDYALGVPINSPVRSVSDLIALHKTKKIMYASSGNGTTSHLASALFANLAQSDFEHVPYKSSGPALQDLIGGQVSFFFDNTSVLMPQAKAGKIRILATSGTTRSAATPDVPTMSEAGIKGYDVIGWWALFAPAQTPQPVIDRLHKEVSAILESPSIRQKIVSMGNIVAPLMTPEESSKFIKNEHEKFGRIVKMAGVRLD
;
A
#
# COMPACT_ATOMS: atom_id res chain seq x y z
N ARG A 1 5.85 1.51 17.23
CA ARG A 1 5.54 0.71 18.44
C ARG A 1 6.02 -0.71 18.19
N ILE A 2 6.41 -1.43 19.24
CA ILE A 2 6.65 -2.88 19.19
C ILE A 2 5.65 -3.48 20.19
N GLY A 3 4.77 -4.36 19.69
CA GLY A 3 3.51 -4.66 20.37
C GLY A 3 2.78 -3.36 20.73
N ASP A 4 2.37 -3.24 21.98
CA ASP A 4 1.69 -2.05 22.49
C ASP A 4 2.64 -0.93 22.97
N LYS A 5 3.97 -1.13 22.94
CA LYS A 5 4.91 -0.16 23.54
C LYS A 5 5.46 0.84 22.51
N VAL A 6 5.49 2.13 22.86
CA VAL A 6 6.24 3.16 22.11
C VAL A 6 7.70 3.07 22.53
N VAL A 7 8.58 2.69 21.60
CA VAL A 7 9.99 2.33 21.92
C VAL A 7 11.02 3.38 21.48
N ASN A 8 10.57 4.51 20.93
CA ASN A 8 11.44 5.53 20.32
C ASN A 8 12.57 6.00 21.26
N ASN A 9 12.23 6.29 22.51
CA ASN A 9 13.15 6.79 23.53
C ASN A 9 13.66 5.69 24.48
N MET A 10 13.30 4.43 24.25
CA MET A 10 13.77 3.31 25.08
C MET A 10 15.19 2.92 24.66
N PRO A 11 16.07 2.56 25.60
CA PRO A 11 17.39 2.04 25.26
C PRO A 11 17.26 0.68 24.56
N PRO A 12 18.16 0.31 23.63
CA PRO A 12 18.05 -0.93 22.83
C PRO A 12 17.81 -2.21 23.64
N LYS A 13 18.42 -2.32 24.82
CA LYS A 13 18.28 -3.48 25.71
C LYS A 13 16.84 -3.73 26.18
N GLU A 14 16.02 -2.67 26.27
CA GLU A 14 14.63 -2.71 26.76
C GLU A 14 13.59 -2.86 25.65
N ARG A 15 14.00 -2.82 24.37
CA ARG A 15 13.07 -2.88 23.22
C ARG A 15 12.56 -4.28 22.90
N ASP A 16 13.06 -5.29 23.59
CA ASP A 16 12.74 -6.71 23.36
C ASP A 16 12.97 -7.16 21.91
N ILE A 17 14.15 -6.81 21.38
CA ILE A 17 14.61 -7.13 20.03
C ILE A 17 15.90 -7.94 20.13
N ALA A 18 16.02 -9.02 19.36
CA ALA A 18 17.30 -9.66 19.11
C ALA A 18 17.81 -9.36 17.70
N MET A 19 19.11 -9.05 17.59
CA MET A 19 19.75 -8.67 16.34
C MET A 19 20.88 -9.64 16.00
N VAL A 20 20.92 -10.09 14.75
CA VAL A 20 22.00 -10.89 14.16
C VAL A 20 22.74 -9.99 13.17
N PHE A 21 24.00 -9.70 13.49
CA PHE A 21 24.87 -8.82 12.71
C PHE A 21 25.55 -9.56 11.56
N GLN A 22 25.86 -8.81 10.49
CA GLN A 22 26.59 -9.28 9.32
C GLN A 22 27.90 -10.02 9.66
N ASN A 23 28.66 -9.49 10.62
CA ASN A 23 29.96 -10.04 11.06
C ASN A 23 29.85 -11.07 12.20
N TYR A 24 28.65 -11.58 12.48
CA TYR A 24 28.29 -12.49 13.58
C TYR A 24 28.42 -11.92 15.01
N ALA A 25 29.29 -10.92 15.21
CA ALA A 25 29.59 -10.25 16.48
C ALA A 25 29.80 -11.22 17.67
N LEU A 26 30.43 -12.38 17.43
CA LEU A 26 30.70 -13.39 18.46
C LEU A 26 31.87 -12.97 19.35
N TYR A 27 31.79 -13.27 20.64
CA TYR A 27 32.88 -13.04 21.58
C TYR A 27 33.94 -14.13 21.38
N PRO A 28 35.16 -13.80 20.90
CA PRO A 28 36.14 -14.79 20.46
C PRO A 28 36.75 -15.60 21.62
N HIS A 29 36.71 -15.05 22.83
CA HIS A 29 37.25 -15.63 24.06
C HIS A 29 36.21 -16.44 24.86
N MET A 30 34.97 -16.52 24.37
CA MET A 30 33.88 -17.29 24.99
C MET A 30 33.61 -18.57 24.19
N THR A 31 33.17 -19.63 24.86
CA THR A 31 32.70 -20.84 24.18
C THR A 31 31.39 -20.58 23.43
N VAL A 32 30.93 -21.52 22.60
CA VAL A 32 29.61 -21.45 21.96
C VAL A 32 28.50 -21.34 23.01
N ARG A 33 28.56 -22.18 24.05
CA ARG A 33 27.63 -22.13 25.19
C ARG A 33 27.59 -20.75 25.81
N ASP A 34 28.76 -20.19 26.13
CA ASP A 34 28.84 -18.89 26.82
C ASP A 34 28.41 -17.74 25.92
N ASN A 35 28.73 -17.80 24.61
CA ASN A 35 28.22 -16.84 23.63
C ASN A 35 26.69 -16.81 23.64
N MET A 36 26.05 -17.98 23.59
CA MET A 36 24.58 -18.12 23.59
C MET A 36 23.97 -17.70 24.93
N ALA A 37 24.60 -18.03 26.06
CA ALA A 37 24.12 -17.74 27.41
C ALA A 37 24.31 -16.28 27.85
N PHE A 38 25.20 -15.52 27.20
CA PHE A 38 25.70 -14.24 27.70
C PHE A 38 24.61 -13.22 28.10
N SER A 39 23.56 -13.08 27.28
CA SER A 39 22.47 -12.15 27.56
C SER A 39 21.68 -12.51 28.81
N LEU A 40 21.47 -13.81 29.07
CA LEU A 40 20.77 -14.31 30.26
C LEU A 40 21.66 -14.20 31.51
N MET A 41 22.97 -14.42 31.38
CA MET A 41 23.93 -14.23 32.47
C MET A 41 23.96 -12.77 32.93
N LEU A 42 23.99 -11.81 31.97
CA LEU A 42 23.91 -10.38 32.29
C LEU A 42 22.59 -10.00 32.97
N ALA A 43 21.49 -10.66 32.59
CA ALA A 43 20.18 -10.50 33.22
C ALA A 43 20.06 -11.23 34.57
N LYS A 44 21.14 -11.89 35.05
CA LYS A 44 21.19 -12.67 36.30
C LYS A 44 20.09 -13.73 36.39
N GLN A 45 19.77 -14.37 35.26
CA GLN A 45 18.82 -15.48 35.24
C GLN A 45 19.38 -16.71 35.97
N PRO A 46 18.53 -17.55 36.59
CA PRO A 46 18.97 -18.78 37.24
C PRO A 46 19.69 -19.72 36.26
N ASN A 47 20.74 -20.41 36.72
CA ASN A 47 21.51 -21.33 35.89
C ASN A 47 20.66 -22.42 35.23
N SER A 48 19.61 -22.91 35.91
CA SER A 48 18.68 -23.90 35.35
C SER A 48 17.97 -23.37 34.11
N VAL A 49 17.51 -22.11 34.12
CA VAL A 49 16.84 -21.45 33.00
C VAL A 49 17.83 -21.21 31.85
N ILE A 50 19.08 -20.86 32.17
CA ILE A 50 20.13 -20.68 31.16
C ILE A 50 20.39 -22.00 30.43
N GLU A 51 20.58 -23.10 31.16
CA GLU A 51 20.83 -24.42 30.57
C GLU A 51 19.64 -24.89 29.72
N GLU A 52 18.42 -24.74 30.22
CA GLU A 52 17.21 -25.11 29.47
C GLU A 52 17.13 -24.36 28.14
N ARG A 53 17.30 -23.03 28.15
CA ARG A 53 17.20 -22.20 26.95
C ARG A 53 18.35 -22.45 25.98
N VAL A 54 19.58 -22.60 26.47
CA VAL A 54 20.75 -22.88 25.63
C VAL A 54 20.62 -24.27 25.01
N SER A 55 20.22 -25.28 25.77
CA SER A 55 20.00 -26.64 25.27
C SER A 55 18.90 -26.67 24.20
N LYS A 56 17.76 -26.01 24.44
CA LYS A 56 16.67 -25.89 23.47
C LYS A 56 17.14 -25.22 22.17
N ALA A 57 17.81 -24.08 22.26
CA ALA A 57 18.32 -23.37 21.10
C ALA A 57 19.41 -24.16 20.35
N ALA A 58 20.31 -24.83 21.07
CA ALA A 58 21.34 -25.67 20.48
C ALA A 58 20.75 -26.90 19.77
N GLY A 59 19.67 -27.48 20.30
CA GLY A 59 18.92 -28.56 19.65
C GLY A 59 18.28 -28.11 18.33
N ILE A 60 17.62 -26.95 18.33
CA ILE A 60 16.99 -26.37 17.12
C ILE A 60 18.03 -26.10 16.03
N LEU A 61 19.23 -25.64 16.42
CA LEU A 61 20.29 -25.22 15.51
C LEU A 61 21.33 -26.33 15.21
N GLY A 62 21.20 -27.52 15.80
CA GLY A 62 22.19 -28.59 15.66
C GLY A 62 23.59 -28.21 16.16
N LEU A 63 23.68 -27.52 17.30
CA LEU A 63 24.93 -27.05 17.93
C LEU A 63 25.35 -27.86 19.16
N ASN A 64 24.60 -28.91 19.55
CA ASN A 64 24.82 -29.67 20.80
C ASN A 64 26.28 -30.11 21.00
N GLU A 65 26.88 -30.74 19.98
CA GLU A 65 28.27 -31.24 20.01
C GLU A 65 29.34 -30.12 19.92
N LEU A 66 28.93 -28.87 19.71
CA LEU A 66 29.81 -27.73 19.48
C LEU A 66 29.83 -26.75 20.66
N LEU A 67 29.01 -26.97 21.70
CA LEU A 67 28.82 -26.06 22.83
C LEU A 67 30.13 -25.66 23.53
N GLN A 68 31.11 -26.57 23.62
CA GLN A 68 32.39 -26.34 24.30
C GLN A 68 33.49 -25.74 23.39
N ARG A 69 33.20 -25.52 22.11
CA ARG A 69 34.18 -24.94 21.16
C ARG A 69 34.20 -23.42 21.25
N TYR A 70 35.30 -22.83 20.81
CA TYR A 70 35.44 -21.38 20.60
C TYR A 70 35.13 -21.01 19.14
N PRO A 71 34.70 -19.75 18.85
CA PRO A 71 34.35 -19.31 17.49
C PRO A 71 35.41 -19.56 16.40
N ARG A 72 36.70 -19.54 16.79
CA ARG A 72 37.83 -19.84 15.90
C ARG A 72 37.90 -21.30 15.43
N GLN A 73 37.21 -22.21 16.10
CA GLN A 73 37.15 -23.65 15.82
C GLN A 73 35.91 -24.05 15.01
N LEU A 74 35.14 -23.06 14.53
CA LEU A 74 33.88 -23.25 13.82
C LEU A 74 34.01 -22.87 12.34
N SER A 75 33.20 -23.49 11.48
CA SER A 75 32.98 -23.01 10.11
C SER A 75 32.16 -21.72 10.09
N GLY A 76 32.10 -21.04 8.93
CA GLY A 76 31.29 -19.81 8.79
C GLY A 76 29.81 -20.03 9.12
N GLY A 77 29.21 -21.10 8.61
CA GLY A 77 27.82 -21.45 8.86
C GLY A 77 27.57 -21.88 10.30
N GLN A 78 28.55 -22.56 10.94
CA GLN A 78 28.48 -22.83 12.37
C GLN A 78 28.52 -21.54 13.19
N ARG A 79 29.42 -20.59 12.89
CA ARG A 79 29.45 -19.27 13.55
C ARG A 79 28.13 -18.52 13.39
N GLN A 80 27.53 -18.56 12.19
CA GLN A 80 26.23 -17.96 11.97
C GLN A 80 25.14 -18.63 12.82
N ARG A 81 25.12 -19.96 12.90
CA ARG A 81 24.20 -20.68 13.80
C ARG A 81 24.40 -20.27 15.25
N VAL A 82 25.63 -20.06 15.72
CA VAL A 82 25.86 -19.52 17.08
C VAL A 82 25.28 -18.11 17.24
N ALA A 83 25.45 -17.24 16.25
CA ALA A 83 24.88 -15.90 16.27
C ALA A 83 23.34 -15.93 16.31
N MET A 84 22.71 -16.84 15.57
CA MET A 84 21.27 -17.09 15.67
C MET A 84 20.88 -17.65 17.04
N GLY A 85 21.69 -18.56 17.60
CA GLY A 85 21.46 -19.12 18.93
C GLY A 85 21.38 -18.05 20.00
N ARG A 86 22.23 -17.02 19.92
CA ARG A 86 22.16 -15.84 20.80
C ARG A 86 20.83 -15.10 20.70
N ALA A 87 20.26 -15.01 19.51
CA ALA A 87 18.96 -14.38 19.30
C ALA A 87 17.81 -15.24 19.84
N ILE A 88 17.83 -16.55 19.57
CA ILE A 88 16.79 -17.49 20.02
C ILE A 88 16.74 -17.61 21.54
N VAL A 89 17.90 -17.71 22.20
CA VAL A 89 17.99 -17.81 23.67
C VAL A 89 17.36 -16.60 24.39
N ARG A 90 17.38 -15.43 23.72
CA ARG A 90 16.76 -14.21 24.24
C ARG A 90 15.23 -14.25 24.20
N ASP A 91 14.63 -15.04 23.33
CA ASP A 91 13.17 -15.21 23.20
C ASP A 91 12.44 -13.87 23.01
N SER A 92 12.94 -13.06 22.08
CA SER A 92 12.45 -11.69 21.83
C SER A 92 11.27 -11.64 20.86
N GLN A 93 10.42 -10.62 20.99
CA GLN A 93 9.26 -10.40 20.11
C GLN A 93 9.62 -10.16 18.64
N VAL A 94 10.81 -9.59 18.37
CA VAL A 94 11.26 -9.25 17.01
C VAL A 94 12.71 -9.69 16.80
N PHE A 95 12.96 -10.31 15.65
CA PHE A 95 14.30 -10.60 15.15
C PHE A 95 14.69 -9.65 14.03
N LEU A 96 15.90 -9.09 14.12
CA LEU A 96 16.52 -8.28 13.08
C LEU A 96 17.73 -9.03 12.52
N PHE A 97 17.75 -9.24 11.22
CA PHE A 97 18.84 -9.88 10.51
C PHE A 97 19.44 -8.87 9.53
N ASP A 98 20.71 -8.56 9.71
CA ASP A 98 21.43 -7.58 8.90
C ASP A 98 22.47 -8.30 8.03
N GLU A 99 22.11 -8.53 6.76
CA GLU A 99 22.88 -9.28 5.76
C GLU A 99 23.56 -10.57 6.30
N PRO A 100 22.83 -11.46 7.00
CA PRO A 100 23.45 -12.50 7.81
C PRO A 100 24.18 -13.57 6.98
N LEU A 101 23.91 -13.65 5.67
CA LEU A 101 24.47 -14.64 4.74
C LEU A 101 25.58 -14.09 3.84
N SER A 102 25.87 -12.79 3.89
CA SER A 102 26.81 -12.11 2.99
C SER A 102 28.25 -12.65 3.07
N ASN A 103 28.69 -13.07 4.27
CA ASN A 103 30.04 -13.58 4.52
C ASN A 103 30.22 -15.09 4.21
N LEU A 104 29.21 -15.75 3.63
CA LEU A 104 29.26 -17.17 3.30
C LEU A 104 29.49 -17.41 1.81
N ASP A 105 30.17 -18.52 1.51
CA ASP A 105 30.28 -19.05 0.15
C ASP A 105 28.92 -19.51 -0.40
N ALA A 106 28.82 -19.66 -1.72
CA ALA A 106 27.55 -19.94 -2.41
C ALA A 106 26.87 -21.25 -1.95
N LYS A 107 27.65 -22.32 -1.73
CA LYS A 107 27.09 -23.62 -1.32
C LYS A 107 26.50 -23.51 0.08
N LEU A 108 27.23 -22.87 0.98
CA LEU A 108 26.81 -22.68 2.35
C LEU A 108 25.64 -21.69 2.46
N ARG A 109 25.62 -20.66 1.61
CA ARG A 109 24.50 -19.70 1.51
C ARG A 109 23.18 -20.39 1.18
N VAL A 110 23.18 -21.31 0.21
CA VAL A 110 21.97 -22.08 -0.15
C VAL A 110 21.47 -22.93 1.03
N SER A 111 22.36 -23.67 1.69
CA SER A 111 21.97 -24.48 2.87
C SER A 111 21.41 -23.61 3.99
N MET A 112 22.14 -22.55 4.35
CA MET A 112 21.77 -21.66 5.45
C MET A 112 20.48 -20.89 5.18
N ARG A 113 20.19 -20.55 3.91
CA ARG A 113 18.92 -19.94 3.52
C ARG A 113 17.73 -20.85 3.78
N THR A 114 17.84 -22.12 3.39
CA THR A 114 16.80 -23.12 3.67
C THR A 114 16.62 -23.29 5.18
N GLU A 115 17.71 -23.44 5.92
CA GLU A 115 17.68 -23.56 7.38
C GLU A 115 17.02 -22.34 8.05
N LEU A 116 17.33 -21.12 7.58
CA LEU A 116 16.72 -19.88 8.08
C LEU A 116 15.22 -19.82 7.80
N LYS A 117 14.77 -20.22 6.61
CA LYS A 117 13.33 -20.24 6.28
C LYS A 117 12.59 -21.27 7.11
N GLU A 118 13.14 -22.47 7.29
CA GLU A 118 12.57 -23.49 8.19
C GLU A 118 12.52 -23.00 9.64
N LEU A 119 13.59 -22.34 10.11
CA LEU A 119 13.64 -21.77 11.46
C LEU A 119 12.54 -20.72 11.65
N HIS A 120 12.38 -19.82 10.68
CA HIS A 120 11.31 -18.81 10.71
C HIS A 120 9.92 -19.47 10.73
N GLN A 121 9.69 -20.49 9.91
CA GLN A 121 8.43 -21.25 9.88
C GLN A 121 8.13 -21.92 11.22
N ARG A 122 9.15 -22.46 11.90
CA ARG A 122 9.00 -23.11 13.22
C ARG A 122 8.78 -22.12 14.36
N LEU A 123 9.47 -20.97 14.34
CA LEU A 123 9.42 -19.99 15.42
C LEU A 123 8.25 -19.01 15.31
N GLN A 124 7.78 -18.72 14.09
CA GLN A 124 6.69 -17.76 13.81
C GLN A 124 6.93 -16.36 14.42
N THR A 125 8.17 -16.01 14.74
CA THR A 125 8.54 -14.71 15.31
C THR A 125 8.66 -13.67 14.20
N THR A 126 8.16 -12.46 14.46
CA THR A 126 8.30 -11.35 13.50
C THR A 126 9.77 -11.09 13.21
N SER A 127 10.16 -11.20 11.94
CA SER A 127 11.54 -11.12 11.49
C SER A 127 11.69 -10.04 10.42
N ILE A 128 12.65 -9.14 10.59
CA ILE A 128 13.05 -8.16 9.58
C ILE A 128 14.42 -8.59 9.06
N TYR A 129 14.50 -8.82 7.75
CA TYR A 129 15.69 -9.35 7.08
C TYR A 129 16.16 -8.36 6.01
N VAL A 130 17.41 -7.92 6.12
CA VAL A 130 18.06 -7.01 5.17
C VAL A 130 19.04 -7.79 4.31
N THR A 131 18.96 -7.60 3.00
CA THR A 131 19.85 -8.26 2.02
C THR A 131 19.93 -7.46 0.73
N HIS A 132 21.04 -7.63 0.02
CA HIS A 132 21.21 -7.22 -1.37
C HIS A 132 21.04 -8.40 -2.36
N ASP A 133 20.88 -9.63 -1.86
CA ASP A 133 20.72 -10.83 -2.67
C ASP A 133 19.23 -11.03 -3.04
N GLN A 134 18.96 -10.95 -4.34
CA GLN A 134 17.59 -11.06 -4.87
C GLN A 134 16.98 -12.43 -4.58
N ILE A 135 17.76 -13.51 -4.63
CA ILE A 135 17.24 -14.85 -4.41
C ILE A 135 16.88 -15.03 -2.93
N GLU A 136 17.66 -14.46 -2.02
CA GLU A 136 17.29 -14.40 -0.60
C GLU A 136 15.96 -13.68 -0.39
N ALA A 137 15.81 -12.46 -0.94
CA ALA A 137 14.57 -11.69 -0.82
C ALA A 137 13.36 -12.45 -1.39
N MET A 138 13.53 -13.05 -2.58
CA MET A 138 12.44 -13.73 -3.29
C MET A 138 11.98 -15.04 -2.65
N THR A 139 12.87 -15.74 -1.93
CA THR A 139 12.57 -17.08 -1.37
C THR A 139 12.31 -17.08 0.12
N MET A 140 12.81 -16.08 0.86
CA MET A 140 12.68 -16.02 2.31
C MET A 140 11.51 -15.15 2.78
N ALA A 141 11.22 -14.07 2.06
CA ALA A 141 10.28 -13.06 2.53
C ALA A 141 8.82 -13.46 2.30
N ASP A 142 7.96 -13.14 3.26
CA ASP A 142 6.51 -13.13 3.03
C ASP A 142 6.09 -11.78 2.41
N LYS A 143 6.86 -10.72 2.70
CA LYS A 143 6.68 -9.36 2.19
C LYS A 143 8.05 -8.70 2.02
N ILE A 144 8.26 -8.05 0.89
CA ILE A 144 9.47 -7.28 0.57
C ILE A 144 9.15 -5.79 0.68
N VAL A 145 10.10 -5.02 1.20
CA VAL A 145 10.07 -3.55 1.22
C VAL A 145 11.26 -3.07 0.40
N VAL A 146 11.00 -2.59 -0.82
CA VAL A 146 12.04 -2.02 -1.69
C VAL A 146 12.22 -0.57 -1.34
N MET A 147 13.47 -0.17 -1.13
CA MET A 147 13.84 1.19 -0.75
C MET A 147 14.89 1.76 -1.69
N ARG A 148 14.81 3.06 -1.95
CA ARG A 148 15.80 3.85 -2.67
C ARG A 148 15.99 5.18 -1.95
N ASP A 149 17.24 5.54 -1.67
CA ASP A 149 17.61 6.82 -1.03
C ASP A 149 16.81 7.13 0.26
N GLY A 150 16.54 6.08 1.04
CA GLY A 150 15.77 6.17 2.29
C GLY A 150 14.25 6.24 2.13
N VAL A 151 13.74 6.22 0.89
CA VAL A 151 12.30 6.21 0.59
C VAL A 151 11.85 4.81 0.23
N VAL A 152 10.68 4.41 0.71
CA VAL A 152 10.04 3.15 0.30
C VAL A 152 9.41 3.35 -1.08
N GLU A 153 9.88 2.58 -2.06
CA GLU A 153 9.41 2.61 -3.44
C GLU A 153 8.20 1.68 -3.64
N GLN A 154 8.25 0.46 -3.07
CA GLN A 154 7.16 -0.50 -3.15
C GLN A 154 7.21 -1.50 -1.98
N ILE A 155 6.02 -1.92 -1.53
CA ILE A 155 5.84 -2.98 -0.53
C ILE A 155 4.85 -4.00 -1.09
N GLY A 156 5.14 -5.29 -0.94
CA GLY A 156 4.26 -6.35 -1.44
C GLY A 156 4.87 -7.73 -1.28
N SER A 157 4.16 -8.76 -1.74
CA SER A 157 4.72 -10.12 -1.77
C SER A 157 5.83 -10.24 -2.83
N PRO A 158 6.75 -11.22 -2.74
CA PRO A 158 7.83 -11.37 -3.71
C PRO A 158 7.38 -11.39 -5.17
N LEU A 159 6.38 -12.23 -5.49
CA LEU A 159 5.86 -12.34 -6.86
C LEU A 159 5.09 -11.10 -7.30
N GLU A 160 4.39 -10.41 -6.38
CA GLU A 160 3.72 -9.15 -6.71
C GLU A 160 4.73 -8.06 -7.13
N LEU A 161 5.87 -7.93 -6.46
CA LEU A 161 6.90 -6.96 -6.86
C LEU A 161 7.56 -7.32 -8.18
N TYR A 162 7.76 -8.62 -8.41
CA TYR A 162 8.38 -9.12 -9.63
C TYR A 162 7.41 -8.99 -10.83
N ASP A 163 6.15 -9.38 -10.69
CA ASP A 163 5.16 -9.37 -11.77
C ASP A 163 4.52 -7.99 -11.98
N HIS A 164 4.44 -7.17 -10.93
CA HIS A 164 3.78 -5.87 -10.95
C HIS A 164 4.64 -4.77 -10.30
N PRO A 165 5.81 -4.45 -10.87
CA PRO A 165 6.62 -3.35 -10.37
C PRO A 165 5.87 -2.02 -10.58
N ALA A 166 5.95 -1.14 -9.58
CA ALA A 166 5.29 0.17 -9.57
C ALA A 166 5.98 1.19 -10.48
N ASN A 167 7.31 1.09 -10.61
CA ASN A 167 8.13 1.99 -11.40
C ASN A 167 9.35 1.27 -11.98
N GLN A 168 10.06 1.96 -12.88
CA GLN A 168 11.23 1.44 -13.57
C GLN A 168 12.34 0.99 -12.61
N PHE A 169 12.53 1.67 -11.48
CA PHE A 169 13.54 1.30 -10.49
C PHE A 169 13.22 -0.06 -9.85
N VAL A 170 12.00 -0.26 -9.34
CA VAL A 170 11.60 -1.56 -8.77
C VAL A 170 11.69 -2.67 -9.82
N ALA A 171 11.26 -2.38 -11.05
CA ALA A 171 11.33 -3.31 -12.17
C ALA A 171 12.76 -3.75 -12.49
N GLY A 172 13.73 -2.84 -12.40
CA GLY A 172 15.15 -3.12 -12.64
C GLY A 172 15.87 -3.70 -11.43
N PHE A 173 15.37 -3.44 -10.23
CA PHE A 173 15.99 -3.92 -8.99
C PHE A 173 15.55 -5.35 -8.63
N ILE A 174 14.28 -5.71 -8.85
CA ILE A 174 13.74 -7.03 -8.54
C ILE A 174 13.85 -7.96 -9.76
N GLY A 175 14.67 -9.01 -9.60
CA GLY A 175 14.97 -10.01 -10.62
C GLY A 175 16.46 -10.06 -10.97
N SER A 176 16.97 -11.25 -11.23
CA SER A 176 18.37 -11.44 -11.65
C SER A 176 18.41 -12.54 -12.72
N PRO A 177 18.76 -12.23 -13.98
CA PRO A 177 19.16 -10.90 -14.48
C PRO A 177 18.03 -9.85 -14.42
N ALA A 178 18.41 -8.57 -14.42
CA ALA A 178 17.47 -7.45 -14.31
C ALA A 178 16.57 -7.32 -15.56
N MET A 179 15.45 -6.62 -15.41
CA MET A 179 14.56 -6.31 -16.53
C MET A 179 15.28 -5.49 -17.62
N ASN A 180 15.06 -5.83 -18.88
CA ASN A 180 15.54 -5.04 -20.01
C ASN A 180 14.64 -3.81 -20.20
N PHE A 181 15.26 -2.67 -20.48
CA PHE A 181 14.56 -1.40 -20.73
C PHE A 181 14.90 -0.88 -22.12
N LEU A 182 13.88 -0.70 -22.95
CA LEU A 182 13.99 -0.26 -24.33
C LEU A 182 13.19 1.03 -24.51
N PRO A 183 13.84 2.20 -24.60
CA PRO A 183 13.19 3.45 -24.95
C PRO A 183 12.59 3.37 -26.35
N GLY A 184 11.39 3.88 -26.49
CA GLY A 184 10.70 3.94 -27.77
C GLY A 184 9.57 4.94 -27.75
N ARG A 185 8.92 5.06 -28.90
CA ARG A 185 7.75 5.92 -29.09
C ARG A 185 6.57 5.09 -29.53
N VAL A 186 5.41 5.36 -28.96
CA VAL A 186 4.18 4.69 -29.38
C VAL A 186 3.78 5.17 -30.77
N LYS A 187 3.57 4.23 -31.69
CA LYS A 187 3.08 4.50 -33.03
C LYS A 187 2.20 3.37 -33.55
N ASP A 188 1.04 3.69 -34.09
CA ASP A 188 0.09 2.74 -34.68
C ASP A 188 -0.26 1.57 -33.72
N GLY A 189 -0.39 1.86 -32.42
CA GLY A 189 -0.67 0.85 -31.39
C GLY A 189 0.49 -0.11 -31.09
N GLN A 190 1.71 0.24 -31.49
CA GLN A 190 2.95 -0.47 -31.21
C GLN A 190 3.96 0.47 -30.54
N VAL A 191 5.05 -0.08 -30.01
CA VAL A 191 6.19 0.73 -29.55
C VAL A 191 7.30 0.62 -30.59
N VAL A 192 7.67 1.75 -31.20
CA VAL A 192 8.71 1.85 -32.21
C VAL A 192 10.00 2.30 -31.55
N LEU A 193 11.04 1.49 -31.68
CA LEU A 193 12.38 1.79 -31.17
C LEU A 193 13.11 2.76 -32.11
N SER A 194 14.21 3.34 -31.64
CA SER A 194 15.07 4.20 -32.48
C SER A 194 15.70 3.47 -33.67
N SER A 195 15.78 2.13 -33.63
CA SER A 195 16.18 1.29 -34.76
C SER A 195 15.12 1.18 -35.87
N GLY A 196 13.87 1.58 -35.58
CA GLY A 196 12.71 1.32 -36.43
C GLY A 196 12.05 -0.04 -36.18
N ASP A 197 12.56 -0.86 -35.26
CA ASP A 197 11.90 -2.11 -34.87
C ASP A 197 10.58 -1.83 -34.13
N HIS A 198 9.58 -2.67 -34.38
CA HIS A 198 8.25 -2.57 -33.80
C HIS A 198 8.05 -3.63 -32.72
N LEU A 199 7.68 -3.17 -31.53
CA LEU A 199 7.32 -3.99 -30.38
C LEU A 199 5.80 -4.02 -30.19
N PRO A 200 5.22 -5.19 -29.85
CA PRO A 200 3.81 -5.25 -29.50
C PRO A 200 3.58 -4.45 -28.22
N LEU A 201 2.57 -3.58 -28.22
CA LEU A 201 2.16 -2.87 -27.02
C LEU A 201 1.77 -3.89 -25.93
N PRO A 202 2.25 -3.77 -24.68
CA PRO A 202 1.91 -4.73 -23.64
C PRO A 202 0.40 -4.83 -23.47
N THR A 203 -0.17 -6.04 -23.34
CA THR A 203 -1.63 -6.21 -23.31
C THR A 203 -2.29 -5.51 -22.13
N THR A 204 -1.53 -5.40 -21.03
CA THR A 204 -1.91 -4.73 -19.79
C THR A 204 -1.72 -3.21 -19.85
N ALA A 205 -1.06 -2.67 -20.89
CA ALA A 205 -0.83 -1.25 -21.05
C ALA A 205 -1.57 -0.70 -22.28
N ARG A 206 -1.91 0.59 -22.21
CA ARG A 206 -2.05 1.43 -23.39
C ARG A 206 -1.21 2.67 -23.18
N ALA A 207 -0.86 3.30 -24.28
CA ALA A 207 -0.19 4.58 -24.30
C ALA A 207 -0.66 5.35 -25.54
N GLN A 208 -0.49 6.67 -25.53
CA GLN A 208 -1.01 7.55 -26.57
C GLN A 208 -0.09 7.53 -27.80
N GLU A 209 -0.67 7.74 -28.98
CA GLU A 209 0.10 7.93 -30.21
C GLU A 209 1.14 9.04 -30.05
N GLY A 210 2.39 8.78 -30.42
CA GLY A 210 3.50 9.71 -30.32
C GLY A 210 4.14 9.84 -28.94
N GLN A 211 3.62 9.16 -27.90
CA GLN A 211 4.16 9.19 -26.54
C GLN A 211 5.54 8.50 -26.44
N GLU A 212 6.48 9.14 -25.74
CA GLU A 212 7.76 8.56 -25.35
C GLU A 212 7.59 7.64 -24.14
N VAL A 213 8.07 6.40 -24.26
CA VAL A 213 7.86 5.34 -23.28
C VAL A 213 9.14 4.51 -23.09
N ILE A 214 9.28 3.87 -21.94
CA ILE A 214 10.26 2.82 -21.71
C ILE A 214 9.53 1.48 -21.71
N TYR A 215 9.87 0.63 -22.67
CA TYR A 215 9.37 -0.75 -22.74
C TYR A 215 10.19 -1.64 -21.81
N GLY A 216 9.54 -2.25 -20.83
CA GLY A 216 10.15 -3.21 -19.92
C GLY A 216 9.83 -4.64 -20.32
N THR A 217 10.85 -5.48 -20.47
CA THR A 217 10.65 -6.94 -20.65
C THR A 217 11.71 -7.72 -19.89
N ARG A 218 11.29 -8.79 -19.21
CA ARG A 218 12.21 -9.62 -18.45
C ARG A 218 13.00 -10.55 -19.38
N PRO A 219 14.26 -10.89 -19.05
CA PRO A 219 15.10 -11.75 -19.89
C PRO A 219 14.46 -13.08 -20.30
N GLU A 220 13.68 -13.69 -19.41
CA GLU A 220 12.96 -14.96 -19.61
C GLU A 220 11.63 -14.81 -20.37
N HIS A 221 11.23 -13.57 -20.72
CA HIS A 221 10.00 -13.27 -21.47
C HIS A 221 10.29 -12.86 -22.92
N LEU A 222 11.48 -13.19 -23.42
CA LEU A 222 11.90 -12.96 -24.80
C LEU A 222 11.95 -14.29 -25.54
N ASP A 223 11.14 -14.42 -26.58
CA ASP A 223 11.13 -15.57 -27.47
C ASP A 223 12.01 -15.34 -28.70
N ILE A 224 12.63 -16.42 -29.19
CA ILE A 224 13.31 -16.42 -30.50
C ILE A 224 12.27 -16.59 -31.59
N THR A 225 12.32 -15.72 -32.60
CA THR A 225 11.40 -15.76 -33.74
C THR A 225 12.14 -15.99 -35.06
N SER A 226 11.44 -16.55 -36.03
CA SER A 226 11.91 -16.68 -37.42
C SER A 226 11.30 -15.61 -38.33
N GLY A 227 12.03 -15.16 -39.35
CA GLY A 227 11.57 -14.17 -40.31
C GLY A 227 11.71 -12.72 -39.81
N ASP A 228 10.82 -11.83 -40.27
CA ASP A 228 10.88 -10.38 -39.99
C ASP A 228 10.13 -9.96 -38.71
N GLN A 229 9.67 -10.91 -37.90
CA GLN A 229 8.99 -10.59 -36.64
C GLN A 229 9.99 -10.43 -35.49
N GLY A 230 9.81 -9.41 -34.66
CA GLY A 230 10.67 -9.13 -33.50
C GLY A 230 11.84 -8.20 -33.81
N MET A 231 12.59 -7.85 -32.78
CA MET A 231 13.73 -6.95 -32.83
C MET A 231 14.97 -7.66 -33.37
N ALA A 232 15.70 -7.02 -34.27
CA ALA A 232 17.01 -7.51 -34.69
C ALA A 232 18.02 -7.30 -33.56
N ALA A 233 18.58 -8.40 -33.06
CA ALA A 233 19.46 -8.44 -31.91
C ALA A 233 20.81 -9.04 -32.31
N SER A 234 21.87 -8.24 -32.26
CA SER A 234 23.23 -8.71 -32.55
C SER A 234 23.83 -9.37 -31.31
N VAL A 235 24.20 -10.64 -31.41
CA VAL A 235 24.77 -11.43 -30.32
C VAL A 235 26.15 -10.90 -29.97
N VAL A 236 26.35 -10.54 -28.70
CA VAL A 236 27.64 -10.10 -28.17
C VAL A 236 28.31 -11.24 -27.42
N VAL A 237 27.58 -11.86 -26.49
CA VAL A 237 28.10 -12.93 -25.63
C VAL A 237 27.00 -13.99 -25.42
N VAL A 238 27.42 -15.25 -25.37
CA VAL A 238 26.57 -16.38 -24.97
C VAL A 238 27.21 -17.03 -23.75
N GLU A 239 26.48 -17.09 -22.64
CA GLU A 239 26.94 -17.65 -21.37
C GLU A 239 26.05 -18.84 -20.95
N PRO A 240 26.49 -20.08 -21.20
CA PRO A 240 25.83 -21.26 -20.64
C PRO A 240 26.06 -21.33 -19.12
N THR A 241 25.01 -21.21 -18.32
CA THR A 241 25.08 -21.25 -16.84
C THR A 241 24.82 -22.64 -16.26
N GLY A 242 24.47 -23.61 -17.12
CA GLY A 242 24.14 -24.98 -16.76
C GLY A 242 22.69 -25.29 -17.08
N PRO A 243 21.73 -24.88 -16.23
CA PRO A 243 20.30 -25.05 -16.50
C PRO A 243 19.79 -24.10 -17.58
N ASP A 244 20.42 -22.94 -17.75
CA ASP A 244 20.00 -21.90 -18.68
C ASP A 244 21.17 -21.43 -19.58
N THR A 245 20.82 -20.74 -20.66
CA THR A 245 21.74 -20.04 -21.55
C THR A 245 21.39 -18.55 -21.53
N HIS A 246 22.29 -17.72 -21.02
CA HIS A 246 22.14 -16.27 -21.07
C HIS A 246 22.72 -15.76 -22.37
N VAL A 247 21.95 -14.97 -23.12
CA VAL A 247 22.38 -14.41 -24.41
C VAL A 247 22.34 -12.90 -24.29
N PHE A 248 23.52 -12.28 -24.34
CA PHE A 248 23.68 -10.83 -24.33
C PHE A 248 23.71 -10.33 -25.77
N THR A 249 22.82 -9.40 -26.08
CA THR A 249 22.64 -8.86 -27.42
C THR A 249 22.64 -7.33 -27.41
N LYS A 250 22.83 -6.73 -28.58
CA LYS A 250 22.58 -5.31 -28.82
C LYS A 250 21.36 -5.13 -29.73
N ILE A 251 20.42 -4.33 -29.27
CA ILE A 251 19.23 -3.90 -30.01
C ILE A 251 19.21 -2.37 -29.96
N ALA A 252 19.21 -1.70 -31.11
CA ALA A 252 19.24 -0.22 -31.17
C ALA A 252 20.35 0.43 -30.31
N ASN A 253 21.55 -0.20 -30.27
CA ASN A 253 22.69 0.16 -29.40
C ASN A 253 22.47 0.01 -27.89
N ILE A 254 21.40 -0.66 -27.47
CA ILE A 254 21.09 -0.97 -26.07
C ILE A 254 21.43 -2.42 -25.80
N GLU A 255 22.08 -2.68 -24.66
CA GLU A 255 22.36 -4.04 -24.21
C GLU A 255 21.08 -4.70 -23.69
N VAL A 256 20.79 -5.88 -24.22
CA VAL A 256 19.59 -6.66 -23.90
C VAL A 256 20.03 -8.08 -23.55
N THR A 257 19.56 -8.57 -22.41
CA THR A 257 19.80 -9.93 -21.93
C THR A 257 18.57 -10.78 -22.16
N SER A 258 18.75 -11.96 -22.76
CA SER A 258 17.71 -12.99 -22.84
C SER A 258 18.16 -14.24 -22.10
N VAL A 259 17.21 -14.99 -21.52
CA VAL A 259 17.49 -16.25 -20.81
C VAL A 259 16.64 -17.35 -21.43
N PHE A 260 17.31 -18.40 -21.92
CA PHE A 260 16.67 -19.57 -22.53
C PHE A 260 17.00 -20.83 -21.75
N ARG A 261 16.04 -21.74 -21.60
CA ARG A 261 16.30 -23.07 -21.01
C ARG A 261 16.98 -24.00 -22.02
N GLU A 262 16.72 -23.77 -23.30
CA GLU A 262 17.33 -24.50 -24.39
C GLU A 262 18.80 -24.12 -24.57
N ARG A 263 19.59 -25.09 -25.05
CA ARG A 263 20.98 -24.86 -25.42
C ARG A 263 21.03 -24.36 -26.86
N HIS A 264 21.38 -23.09 -27.01
CA HIS A 264 21.60 -22.50 -28.32
C HIS A 264 23.09 -22.39 -28.65
N THR A 265 23.44 -22.54 -29.93
CA THR A 265 24.82 -22.47 -30.43
C THR A 265 25.10 -21.17 -31.17
N PHE A 266 24.47 -20.07 -30.73
CA PHE A 266 24.66 -18.75 -31.33
C PHE A 266 26.13 -18.32 -31.24
N ARG A 267 26.59 -17.54 -32.22
CA ARG A 267 27.96 -17.02 -32.25
C ARG A 267 27.97 -15.51 -32.05
N PRO A 268 28.97 -14.94 -31.35
CA PRO A 268 29.19 -13.50 -31.34
C PRO A 268 29.24 -12.92 -32.75
N GLY A 269 28.53 -11.81 -32.98
CA GLY A 269 28.35 -11.18 -34.29
C GLY A 269 27.17 -11.72 -35.10
N GLU A 270 26.57 -12.86 -34.72
CA GLU A 270 25.33 -13.36 -35.32
C GLU A 270 24.15 -12.44 -34.99
N THR A 271 23.21 -12.29 -35.92
CA THR A 271 21.95 -11.58 -35.67
C THR A 271 20.83 -12.58 -35.44
N ILE A 272 20.22 -12.50 -34.26
CA ILE A 272 19.00 -13.25 -33.92
C ILE A 272 17.81 -12.28 -33.86
N ARG A 273 16.58 -12.81 -33.91
CA ARG A 273 15.35 -12.04 -33.75
C ARG A 273 14.69 -12.39 -32.42
N LEU A 274 14.43 -11.36 -31.62
CA LEU A 274 13.84 -11.49 -30.29
C LEU A 274 12.49 -10.80 -30.24
N ARG A 275 11.49 -11.46 -29.69
CA ARG A 275 10.15 -10.90 -29.49
C ARG A 275 9.74 -11.01 -28.03
N PRO A 276 9.34 -9.90 -27.36
CA PRO A 276 8.80 -9.97 -26.02
C PRO A 276 7.37 -10.54 -26.01
N ASP A 277 7.04 -11.28 -24.97
CA ASP A 277 5.68 -11.64 -24.62
C ASP A 277 4.92 -10.39 -24.15
N ALA A 278 4.03 -9.89 -25.02
CA ALA A 278 3.22 -8.70 -24.74
C ALA A 278 2.34 -8.85 -23.50
N SER A 279 1.97 -10.07 -23.09
CA SER A 279 1.14 -10.29 -21.90
C SER A 279 1.89 -10.06 -20.59
N ARG A 280 3.23 -10.09 -20.63
CA ARG A 280 4.12 -9.96 -19.47
C ARG A 280 5.06 -8.76 -19.55
N ALA A 281 4.99 -8.01 -20.63
CA ALA A 281 5.73 -6.78 -20.79
C ALA A 281 5.14 -5.65 -19.95
N HIS A 282 5.96 -4.62 -19.74
CA HIS A 282 5.62 -3.42 -18.98
C HIS A 282 5.87 -2.18 -19.81
N LEU A 283 5.16 -1.12 -19.48
CA LEU A 283 5.35 0.19 -20.07
C LEU A 283 5.49 1.22 -18.95
N PHE A 284 6.53 2.03 -19.02
CA PHE A 284 6.80 3.13 -18.10
C PHE A 284 6.83 4.43 -18.90
N ASP A 285 6.41 5.52 -18.29
CA ASP A 285 6.58 6.84 -18.88
C ASP A 285 8.09 7.19 -18.96
N ALA A 286 8.54 7.72 -20.10
CA ALA A 286 9.97 8.00 -20.31
C ALA A 286 10.52 9.15 -19.47
N SER A 287 9.66 10.09 -19.04
CA SER A 287 10.08 11.25 -18.26
C SER A 287 10.12 10.96 -16.75
N THR A 288 9.16 10.17 -16.25
CA THR A 288 9.01 9.92 -14.81
C THR A 288 9.47 8.52 -14.38
N GLY A 289 9.53 7.56 -15.30
CA GLY A 289 9.76 6.15 -14.99
C GLY A 289 8.60 5.48 -14.24
N GLN A 290 7.44 6.12 -14.13
CA GLN A 290 6.26 5.63 -13.39
C GLN A 290 5.28 4.87 -14.29
N ARG A 291 4.38 4.10 -13.66
CA ARG A 291 3.12 3.59 -14.25
C ARG A 291 1.96 4.50 -13.84
N LEU A 292 0.77 4.40 -14.47
CA LEU A 292 -0.40 5.15 -13.96
C LEU A 292 -0.76 4.68 -12.55
N ALA A 293 -0.96 5.63 -11.63
CA ALA A 293 -1.41 5.39 -10.27
C ALA A 293 -2.67 6.22 -9.95
N ALA A 294 -3.68 5.56 -9.39
CA ALA A 294 -4.80 6.17 -8.69
C ALA A 294 -4.54 6.12 -7.18
N VAL A 295 -4.13 7.25 -6.61
CA VAL A 295 -3.82 7.42 -5.20
C VAL A 295 -5.11 7.52 -4.39
N VAL A 296 -5.27 6.63 -3.42
CA VAL A 296 -6.35 6.66 -2.43
C VAL A 296 -5.76 7.13 -1.09
N PRO A 297 -6.16 8.27 -0.54
CA PRO A 297 -5.52 8.87 0.64
C PRO A 297 -5.88 8.18 1.97
N PHE A 298 -6.45 6.97 1.93
CA PHE A 298 -6.92 6.23 3.10
C PHE A 298 -6.53 4.76 3.01
N THR A 299 -6.66 4.05 4.14
CA THR A 299 -6.32 2.63 4.24
C THR A 299 -7.22 1.77 3.33
N PRO A 300 -6.73 0.61 2.88
CA PRO A 300 -7.57 -0.37 2.18
C PRO A 300 -8.86 -0.69 2.95
N GLY A 301 -9.95 -0.93 2.22
CA GLY A 301 -11.28 -1.24 2.78
C GLY A 301 -12.11 -0.04 3.23
N GLY A 302 -11.60 1.19 3.14
CA GLY A 302 -12.38 2.41 3.35
C GLY A 302 -13.27 2.78 2.15
N GLY A 303 -14.20 3.73 2.32
CA GLY A 303 -15.16 4.10 1.26
C GLY A 303 -14.51 4.50 -0.07
N GLY A 304 -13.42 5.27 -0.03
CA GLY A 304 -12.67 5.67 -1.24
C GLY A 304 -11.96 4.50 -1.93
N ASP A 305 -11.40 3.56 -1.15
CA ASP A 305 -10.73 2.35 -1.68
C ASP A 305 -11.74 1.43 -2.36
N SER A 306 -12.89 1.18 -1.70
CA SER A 306 -13.98 0.38 -2.28
C SER A 306 -14.52 0.98 -3.58
N LEU A 307 -14.66 2.32 -3.64
CA LEU A 307 -15.07 3.02 -4.85
C LEU A 307 -14.02 2.92 -5.96
N SER A 308 -12.74 3.13 -5.64
CA SER A 308 -11.64 2.98 -6.59
C SER A 308 -11.54 1.56 -7.14
N ARG A 309 -11.61 0.52 -6.30
CA ARG A 309 -11.58 -0.89 -6.74
C ARG A 309 -12.75 -1.27 -7.63
N MET A 310 -13.89 -0.61 -7.47
CA MET A 310 -15.05 -0.81 -8.33
C MET A 310 -14.87 -0.12 -9.70
N LEU A 311 -14.32 1.10 -9.74
CA LEU A 311 -14.23 1.91 -10.97
C LEU A 311 -12.99 1.63 -11.81
N VAL A 312 -11.85 1.36 -11.17
CA VAL A 312 -10.55 1.20 -11.85
C VAL A 312 -10.56 0.12 -12.92
N PRO A 313 -11.17 -1.08 -12.73
CA PRO A 313 -11.21 -2.08 -13.81
C PRO A 313 -11.86 -1.57 -15.10
N SER A 314 -12.98 -0.84 -15.00
CA SER A 314 -13.63 -0.24 -16.17
C SER A 314 -12.84 0.92 -16.76
N LEU A 315 -12.12 1.67 -15.92
CA LEU A 315 -11.25 2.75 -16.38
C LEU A 315 -10.00 2.21 -17.09
N VAL A 316 -9.45 1.09 -16.59
CA VAL A 316 -8.38 0.33 -17.24
C VAL A 316 -8.85 -0.18 -18.60
N GLU A 317 -10.09 -0.64 -18.73
CA GLU A 317 -10.66 -1.05 -20.02
C GLU A 317 -10.83 0.14 -20.98
N ALA A 318 -11.42 1.25 -20.51
CA ALA A 318 -11.75 2.41 -21.33
C ALA A 318 -10.51 3.21 -21.79
N LEU A 319 -9.53 3.40 -20.91
CA LEU A 319 -8.24 4.00 -21.25
C LEU A 319 -7.30 2.98 -21.88
N GLY A 320 -7.57 1.69 -21.65
CA GLY A 320 -6.74 0.53 -21.94
C GLY A 320 -5.44 0.45 -21.11
N GLN A 321 -5.18 1.40 -20.23
CA GLN A 321 -3.92 1.47 -19.49
C GLN A 321 -4.05 0.87 -18.09
N THR A 322 -3.08 0.08 -17.63
CA THR A 322 -3.06 -0.38 -16.22
C THR A 322 -3.01 0.84 -15.30
N ILE A 323 -3.93 0.88 -14.34
CA ILE A 323 -3.96 1.84 -13.25
C ILE A 323 -3.80 1.08 -11.94
N LEU A 324 -2.77 1.43 -11.16
CA LEU A 324 -2.55 0.86 -9.84
C LEU A 324 -3.33 1.66 -8.79
N ILE A 325 -3.97 0.98 -7.83
CA ILE A 325 -4.56 1.63 -6.67
C ILE A 325 -3.48 1.73 -5.59
N ASP A 326 -3.05 2.95 -5.28
CA ASP A 326 -1.99 3.23 -4.30
C ASP A 326 -2.59 3.87 -3.04
N ASN A 327 -2.75 3.07 -1.98
CA ASN A 327 -3.27 3.56 -0.70
C ASN A 327 -2.18 4.32 0.08
N LYS A 328 -2.32 5.64 0.22
CA LYS A 328 -1.43 6.51 1.00
C LYS A 328 -2.14 7.14 2.22
N PRO A 329 -2.40 6.38 3.30
CA PRO A 329 -3.11 6.86 4.46
C PRO A 329 -2.29 7.81 5.34
N GLY A 330 -3.00 8.65 6.10
CA GLY A 330 -2.43 9.43 7.21
C GLY A 330 -2.87 10.89 7.21
N ALA A 331 -2.87 11.51 8.39
CA ALA A 331 -3.26 12.91 8.61
C ALA A 331 -4.60 13.30 7.96
N GLY A 332 -5.65 12.50 8.12
CA GLY A 332 -6.96 12.75 7.49
C GLY A 332 -6.92 12.69 5.95
N GLY A 333 -5.93 12.02 5.38
CA GLY A 333 -5.70 11.89 3.95
C GLY A 333 -4.76 12.93 3.34
N SER A 334 -4.26 13.88 4.14
CA SER A 334 -3.36 14.93 3.66
C SER A 334 -2.05 14.39 3.08
N ILE A 335 -1.54 13.25 3.57
CA ILE A 335 -0.30 12.65 3.03
C ILE A 335 -0.49 12.25 1.57
N GLY A 336 -1.56 11.51 1.24
CA GLY A 336 -1.86 11.11 -0.13
C GLY A 336 -2.20 12.29 -1.02
N ALA A 337 -2.97 13.27 -0.53
CA ALA A 337 -3.27 14.47 -1.29
C ALA A 337 -2.02 15.31 -1.61
N LYS A 338 -1.16 15.54 -0.62
CA LYS A 338 0.13 16.23 -0.80
C LYS A 338 1.03 15.51 -1.80
N PHE A 339 1.06 14.19 -1.77
CA PHE A 339 1.84 13.42 -2.74
C PHE A 339 1.39 13.71 -4.18
N VAL A 340 0.09 13.72 -4.45
CA VAL A 340 -0.43 14.02 -5.79
C VAL A 340 -0.25 15.49 -6.16
N ALA A 341 -0.46 16.42 -5.23
CA ALA A 341 -0.21 17.86 -5.47
C ALA A 341 1.22 18.16 -5.96
N ASN A 342 2.19 17.36 -5.52
CA ASN A 342 3.60 17.51 -5.91
C ASN A 342 4.03 16.58 -7.05
N ALA A 343 3.11 15.78 -7.61
CA ALA A 343 3.41 14.89 -8.71
C ALA A 343 3.50 15.67 -10.05
N PRO A 344 4.24 15.17 -11.04
CA PRO A 344 4.25 15.74 -12.38
C PRO A 344 2.83 15.86 -12.95
N ALA A 345 2.55 16.97 -13.61
CA ALA A 345 1.26 17.26 -14.23
C ALA A 345 1.10 16.59 -15.60
N ASP A 346 1.42 15.31 -15.69
CA ASP A 346 1.41 14.52 -16.93
C ASP A 346 0.16 13.63 -17.08
N GLY A 347 -0.69 13.59 -16.04
CA GLY A 347 -1.89 12.76 -15.97
C GLY A 347 -1.66 11.33 -15.48
N TYR A 348 -0.44 10.99 -15.04
CA TYR A 348 -0.10 9.64 -14.61
C TYR A 348 -0.38 9.37 -13.13
N THR A 349 -0.52 10.42 -12.34
CA THR A 349 -0.84 10.31 -10.92
C THR A 349 -2.17 10.99 -10.66
N LEU A 350 -3.21 10.19 -10.38
CA LEU A 350 -4.55 10.70 -10.07
C LEU A 350 -4.84 10.56 -8.58
N LEU A 351 -5.65 11.46 -8.03
CA LEU A 351 -6.08 11.42 -6.64
C LEU A 351 -7.58 11.09 -6.56
N ASN A 352 -7.93 10.09 -5.76
CA ASN A 352 -9.30 9.96 -5.23
C ASN A 352 -9.45 10.90 -4.02
N GLY A 353 -9.76 12.16 -4.31
CA GLY A 353 -9.93 13.21 -3.32
C GLY A 353 -11.28 13.11 -2.62
N THR A 354 -11.34 13.62 -1.39
CA THR A 354 -12.51 13.47 -0.53
C THR A 354 -12.92 14.78 0.13
N SER A 355 -14.11 14.80 0.73
CA SER A 355 -14.50 15.91 1.62
C SER A 355 -13.51 16.14 2.76
N SER A 356 -12.79 15.12 3.23
CA SER A 356 -11.72 15.32 4.21
C SER A 356 -10.52 16.06 3.61
N THR A 357 -9.98 15.59 2.47
CA THR A 357 -8.76 16.16 1.89
C THR A 357 -8.94 17.55 1.31
N HIS A 358 -10.11 17.87 0.76
CA HIS A 358 -10.35 19.16 0.08
C HIS A 358 -11.34 20.06 0.81
N GLY A 359 -12.30 19.47 1.53
CA GLY A 359 -13.33 20.22 2.26
C GLY A 359 -12.91 20.62 3.66
N ILE A 360 -12.29 19.72 4.42
CA ILE A 360 -12.10 19.85 5.87
C ILE A 360 -10.66 20.24 6.23
N ASN A 361 -9.67 19.47 5.77
CA ASN A 361 -8.27 19.62 6.16
C ASN A 361 -7.71 21.06 6.01
N PRO A 362 -8.05 21.84 4.96
CA PRO A 362 -7.61 23.23 4.84
C PRO A 362 -8.03 24.15 5.98
N TRP A 363 -9.11 23.81 6.69
CA TRP A 363 -9.61 24.59 7.82
C TRP A 363 -9.12 24.07 9.17
N LEU A 364 -8.57 22.86 9.19
CA LEU A 364 -8.07 22.23 10.40
C LEU A 364 -6.57 22.41 10.57
N TYR A 365 -5.76 22.18 9.53
CA TYR A 365 -4.31 22.22 9.63
C TYR A 365 -3.75 23.61 9.30
N ALA A 366 -2.94 24.17 10.19
CA ALA A 366 -2.23 25.43 9.95
C ALA A 366 -1.22 25.34 8.78
N ARG A 367 -0.67 24.13 8.51
CA ARG A 367 0.26 23.87 7.41
C ARG A 367 -0.08 22.56 6.71
N LEU A 368 -1.06 22.63 5.80
CA LEU A 368 -1.53 21.47 5.05
C LEU A 368 -0.51 20.94 4.02
N GLY A 369 0.31 21.84 3.45
CA GLY A 369 1.33 21.49 2.46
C GLY A 369 0.81 21.28 1.04
N TYR A 370 -0.43 21.68 0.76
CA TYR A 370 -1.03 21.85 -0.55
C TYR A 370 -2.20 22.86 -0.46
N ASP A 371 -2.54 23.48 -1.59
CA ASP A 371 -3.70 24.34 -1.78
C ASP A 371 -4.75 23.61 -2.63
N VAL A 372 -5.95 23.46 -2.09
CA VAL A 372 -7.03 22.66 -2.70
C VAL A 372 -7.55 23.22 -4.02
N MET A 373 -7.38 24.51 -4.28
CA MET A 373 -7.86 25.17 -5.49
C MET A 373 -6.75 25.38 -6.52
N LYS A 374 -5.49 25.46 -6.07
CA LYS A 374 -4.36 25.76 -6.95
C LYS A 374 -3.57 24.53 -7.40
N ASP A 375 -3.53 23.48 -6.57
CA ASP A 375 -2.63 22.35 -6.81
C ASP A 375 -3.34 21.15 -7.45
N PHE A 376 -4.65 21.24 -7.68
CA PHE A 376 -5.44 20.16 -8.29
C PHE A 376 -6.37 20.66 -9.39
N GLN A 377 -6.55 19.80 -10.39
CA GLN A 377 -7.58 19.94 -11.41
C GLN A 377 -8.60 18.79 -11.27
N PRO A 378 -9.87 19.08 -10.92
CA PRO A 378 -10.89 18.05 -10.80
C PRO A 378 -11.30 17.53 -12.18
N ILE A 379 -11.42 16.21 -12.29
CA ILE A 379 -11.89 15.51 -13.48
C ILE A 379 -13.42 15.35 -13.41
N THR A 380 -13.92 14.77 -12.31
CA THR A 380 -15.35 14.72 -11.99
C THR A 380 -15.59 14.26 -10.55
N VAL A 381 -16.78 14.52 -10.01
CA VAL A 381 -17.26 13.94 -8.75
C VAL A 381 -17.77 12.53 -9.00
N LEU A 382 -17.22 11.56 -8.28
CA LEU A 382 -17.48 10.14 -8.48
C LEU A 382 -18.75 9.67 -7.76
N ALA A 383 -18.90 10.07 -6.49
CA ALA A 383 -20.02 9.68 -5.64
C ALA A 383 -20.15 10.61 -4.43
N ILE A 384 -21.36 10.64 -3.88
CA ILE A 384 -21.70 11.33 -2.63
C ILE A 384 -22.15 10.26 -1.63
N SER A 385 -22.00 10.49 -0.33
CA SER A 385 -22.45 9.59 0.72
C SER A 385 -23.04 10.36 1.89
N ASP A 386 -24.16 9.89 2.40
CA ASP A 386 -24.62 10.30 3.71
C ASP A 386 -23.83 9.55 4.79
N TYR A 387 -23.70 10.18 5.95
CA TYR A 387 -23.20 9.55 7.16
C TYR A 387 -24.37 9.04 7.99
N ALA A 388 -24.21 7.85 8.55
CA ALA A 388 -25.18 7.22 9.42
C ALA A 388 -24.71 7.27 10.88
N LEU A 389 -25.63 7.51 11.81
CA LEU A 389 -25.39 7.42 13.25
C LEU A 389 -25.64 5.98 13.72
N GLY A 390 -24.58 5.21 13.92
CA GLY A 390 -24.64 3.83 14.41
C GLY A 390 -24.50 3.74 15.93
N VAL A 391 -25.24 2.82 16.56
CA VAL A 391 -25.09 2.40 17.96
C VAL A 391 -25.02 0.87 18.07
N PRO A 392 -24.42 0.29 19.14
CA PRO A 392 -24.39 -1.16 19.34
C PRO A 392 -25.81 -1.74 19.38
N ILE A 393 -26.04 -2.93 18.81
CA ILE A 393 -27.40 -3.52 18.75
C ILE A 393 -28.03 -3.74 20.13
N ASN A 394 -27.19 -4.12 21.10
CA ASN A 394 -27.55 -4.38 22.49
C ASN A 394 -27.69 -3.09 23.34
N SER A 395 -27.42 -1.91 22.75
CA SER A 395 -27.62 -0.64 23.42
C SER A 395 -29.11 -0.39 23.68
N PRO A 396 -29.49 0.16 24.86
CA PRO A 396 -30.86 0.57 25.13
C PRO A 396 -31.32 1.76 24.25
N VAL A 397 -30.40 2.43 23.58
CA VAL A 397 -30.66 3.59 22.71
C VAL A 397 -31.38 3.15 21.43
N ARG A 398 -32.61 3.65 21.21
CA ARG A 398 -33.42 3.36 20.01
C ARG A 398 -33.68 4.58 19.14
N SER A 399 -33.41 5.78 19.66
CA SER A 399 -33.56 7.05 18.95
C SER A 399 -32.40 8.01 19.24
N VAL A 400 -32.27 9.08 18.44
CA VAL A 400 -31.32 10.17 18.72
C VAL A 400 -31.62 10.84 20.07
N SER A 401 -32.91 10.99 20.40
CA SER A 401 -33.35 11.51 21.71
C SER A 401 -32.90 10.63 22.87
N ASP A 402 -32.94 9.30 22.73
CA ASP A 402 -32.45 8.38 23.76
C ASP A 402 -30.95 8.54 23.98
N LEU A 403 -30.18 8.76 22.91
CA LEU A 403 -28.73 8.96 23.00
C LEU A 403 -28.40 10.24 23.77
N ILE A 404 -29.12 11.33 23.50
CA ILE A 404 -28.98 12.62 24.21
C ILE A 404 -29.42 12.49 25.66
N ALA A 405 -30.51 11.77 25.94
CA ALA A 405 -30.96 11.52 27.31
C ALA A 405 -29.95 10.69 28.11
N LEU A 406 -29.35 9.67 27.48
CA LEU A 406 -28.36 8.79 28.11
C LEU A 406 -27.08 9.53 28.50
N HIS A 407 -26.71 10.57 27.75
CA HIS A 407 -25.56 11.42 28.07
C HIS A 407 -25.67 12.09 29.44
N LYS A 408 -26.90 12.42 29.87
CA LYS A 408 -27.13 13.09 31.16
C LYS A 408 -26.87 12.18 32.35
N THR A 409 -26.83 10.87 32.16
CA THR A 409 -26.72 9.88 33.24
C THR A 409 -25.37 9.16 33.26
N LYS A 410 -24.61 9.19 32.16
CA LYS A 410 -23.26 8.63 32.09
C LYS A 410 -22.43 9.27 30.99
N LYS A 411 -21.11 9.13 31.10
CA LYS A 411 -20.17 9.50 30.04
C LYS A 411 -20.44 8.65 28.78
N ILE A 412 -20.47 9.31 27.62
CA ILE A 412 -20.74 8.69 26.33
C ILE A 412 -19.52 8.92 25.44
N MET A 413 -18.98 7.83 24.90
CA MET A 413 -17.81 7.84 24.04
C MET A 413 -18.24 7.67 22.58
N TYR A 414 -17.65 8.44 21.67
CA TYR A 414 -17.89 8.30 20.24
C TYR A 414 -16.61 7.96 19.48
N ALA A 415 -16.73 7.10 18.48
CA ALA A 415 -15.62 6.81 17.59
C ALA A 415 -15.55 7.80 16.43
N SER A 416 -14.34 8.03 15.91
CA SER A 416 -14.15 8.53 14.55
C SER A 416 -13.16 7.68 13.76
N SER A 417 -13.26 7.72 12.43
CA SER A 417 -12.32 7.06 11.52
C SER A 417 -10.95 7.75 11.42
N GLY A 418 -10.67 8.73 12.28
CA GLY A 418 -9.45 9.52 12.31
C GLY A 418 -9.68 10.95 12.76
N ASN A 419 -8.60 11.59 13.19
CA ASN A 419 -8.61 13.04 13.42
C ASN A 419 -8.70 13.78 12.09
N GLY A 420 -9.59 14.78 12.05
CA GLY A 420 -9.84 15.60 10.86
C GLY A 420 -10.63 14.94 9.74
N THR A 421 -11.15 13.73 9.95
CA THR A 421 -12.02 13.10 8.96
C THR A 421 -13.44 13.67 9.02
N THR A 422 -14.22 13.45 7.97
CA THR A 422 -15.65 13.79 7.93
C THR A 422 -16.45 13.08 9.02
N SER A 423 -16.04 11.87 9.43
CA SER A 423 -16.60 11.14 10.58
C SER A 423 -16.39 11.87 11.92
N HIS A 424 -15.18 12.40 12.14
CA HIS A 424 -14.89 13.21 13.32
C HIS A 424 -15.72 14.48 13.33
N LEU A 425 -15.77 15.18 12.20
CA LEU A 425 -16.51 16.43 12.09
C LEU A 425 -18.03 16.24 12.21
N ALA A 426 -18.57 15.16 11.66
CA ALA A 426 -19.97 14.77 11.84
C ALA A 426 -20.30 14.61 13.33
N SER A 427 -19.49 13.81 14.03
CA SER A 427 -19.69 13.56 15.47
C SER A 427 -19.55 14.83 16.32
N ALA A 428 -18.57 15.68 16.02
CA ALA A 428 -18.36 16.95 16.73
C ALA A 428 -19.49 17.96 16.47
N LEU A 429 -19.98 18.06 15.23
CA LEU A 429 -21.15 18.89 14.92
C LEU A 429 -22.39 18.38 15.65
N PHE A 430 -22.57 17.05 15.73
CA PHE A 430 -23.68 16.46 16.48
C PHE A 430 -23.59 16.82 17.96
N ALA A 431 -22.43 16.66 18.58
CA ALA A 431 -22.17 17.03 19.97
C ALA A 431 -22.55 18.50 20.25
N ASN A 432 -22.10 19.40 19.36
CA ASN A 432 -22.38 20.83 19.45
C ASN A 432 -23.88 21.16 19.35
N LEU A 433 -24.56 20.65 18.32
CA LEU A 433 -25.98 20.91 18.09
C LEU A 433 -26.89 20.24 19.13
N ALA A 434 -26.48 19.07 19.64
CA ALA A 434 -27.16 18.37 20.73
C ALA A 434 -26.84 18.95 22.11
N GLN A 435 -25.96 19.97 22.19
CA GLN A 435 -25.47 20.56 23.45
C GLN A 435 -25.03 19.49 24.45
N SER A 436 -24.28 18.51 23.97
CA SER A 436 -23.88 17.31 24.71
C SER A 436 -22.37 17.13 24.63
N ASP A 437 -21.73 16.83 25.77
CA ASP A 437 -20.29 16.66 25.90
C ASP A 437 -19.90 15.18 25.74
N PHE A 438 -19.60 14.78 24.50
CA PHE A 438 -19.20 13.41 24.18
C PHE A 438 -17.68 13.27 24.15
N GLU A 439 -17.17 12.19 24.73
CA GLU A 439 -15.74 11.88 24.70
C GLU A 439 -15.34 11.27 23.37
N HIS A 440 -14.38 11.91 22.70
CA HIS A 440 -13.88 11.46 21.41
C HIS A 440 -12.83 10.35 21.56
N VAL A 441 -13.04 9.24 20.86
CA VAL A 441 -12.06 8.16 20.71
C VAL A 441 -11.63 8.08 19.23
N PRO A 442 -10.47 8.62 18.85
CA PRO A 442 -10.00 8.60 17.47
C PRO A 442 -9.36 7.25 17.11
N TYR A 443 -9.80 6.67 15.99
CA TYR A 443 -9.19 5.47 15.41
C TYR A 443 -8.37 5.79 14.17
N LYS A 444 -7.55 4.85 13.71
CA LYS A 444 -6.76 5.02 12.48
C LYS A 444 -7.58 4.89 11.19
N SER A 445 -8.74 4.22 11.27
CA SER A 445 -9.66 3.99 10.15
C SER A 445 -11.02 3.54 10.67
N SER A 446 -11.99 3.43 9.76
CA SER A 446 -13.34 2.96 10.04
C SER A 446 -13.42 1.52 10.57
N GLY A 447 -12.50 0.65 10.16
CA GLY A 447 -12.54 -0.78 10.51
C GLY A 447 -12.45 -1.04 12.03
N PRO A 448 -11.37 -0.61 12.70
CA PRO A 448 -11.24 -0.73 14.16
C PRO A 448 -12.36 0.00 14.92
N ALA A 449 -12.74 1.20 14.49
CA ALA A 449 -13.85 1.97 15.09
C ALA A 449 -15.17 1.19 15.07
N LEU A 450 -15.47 0.53 13.95
CA LEU A 450 -16.67 -0.28 13.77
C LEU A 450 -16.65 -1.54 14.65
N GLN A 451 -15.49 -2.17 14.85
CA GLN A 451 -15.39 -3.33 15.74
C GLN A 451 -15.66 -2.94 17.19
N ASP A 452 -15.12 -1.81 17.64
CA ASP A 452 -15.34 -1.30 18.99
C ASP A 452 -16.79 -0.83 19.19
N LEU A 453 -17.44 -0.32 18.14
CA LEU A 453 -18.88 -0.05 18.16
C LEU A 453 -19.69 -1.35 18.32
N ILE A 454 -19.39 -2.38 17.53
CA ILE A 454 -20.09 -3.68 17.62
C ILE A 454 -19.89 -4.30 19.01
N GLY A 455 -18.68 -4.21 19.56
CA GLY A 455 -18.33 -4.68 20.90
C GLY A 455 -18.90 -3.82 22.04
N GLY A 456 -19.47 -2.64 21.75
CA GLY A 456 -20.01 -1.72 22.75
C GLY A 456 -18.95 -0.94 23.54
N GLN A 457 -17.69 -0.94 23.09
CA GLN A 457 -16.60 -0.16 23.69
C GLN A 457 -16.77 1.34 23.42
N VAL A 458 -17.39 1.70 22.30
CA VAL A 458 -17.88 3.07 22.04
C VAL A 458 -19.40 3.06 21.97
N SER A 459 -20.01 4.18 22.37
CA SER A 459 -21.46 4.30 22.47
C SER A 459 -22.13 4.61 21.12
N PHE A 460 -21.47 5.39 20.27
CA PHE A 460 -21.94 5.65 18.91
C PHE A 460 -20.79 5.94 17.95
N PHE A 461 -21.11 5.90 16.66
CA PHE A 461 -20.17 6.18 15.59
C PHE A 461 -20.90 6.82 14.40
N PHE A 462 -20.43 7.97 13.92
CA PHE A 462 -20.79 8.48 12.60
C PHE A 462 -19.78 7.99 11.56
N ASP A 463 -20.23 7.27 10.55
CA ASP A 463 -19.44 6.95 9.37
C ASP A 463 -20.34 6.89 8.13
N ASN A 464 -19.74 6.76 6.96
CA ASN A 464 -20.42 6.56 5.69
C ASN A 464 -21.46 5.47 5.83
N THR A 465 -22.65 5.72 5.28
CA THR A 465 -23.75 4.75 5.27
C THR A 465 -23.31 3.42 4.64
N SER A 466 -22.39 3.48 3.68
CA SER A 466 -21.76 2.32 3.06
C SER A 466 -21.01 1.37 4.00
N VAL A 467 -20.46 1.90 5.09
CA VAL A 467 -19.73 1.13 6.11
C VAL A 467 -20.70 0.54 7.13
N LEU A 468 -21.70 1.32 7.57
CA LEU A 468 -22.59 0.93 8.67
C LEU A 468 -23.79 0.09 8.21
N MET A 469 -24.34 0.35 7.02
CA MET A 469 -25.53 -0.33 6.52
C MET A 469 -25.38 -1.87 6.45
N PRO A 470 -24.27 -2.45 5.96
CA PRO A 470 -24.10 -3.91 5.97
C PRO A 470 -24.13 -4.51 7.38
N GLN A 471 -23.56 -3.83 8.38
CA GLN A 471 -23.57 -4.31 9.76
C GLN A 471 -24.94 -4.17 10.43
N ALA A 472 -25.69 -3.13 10.07
CA ALA A 472 -27.07 -2.96 10.52
C ALA A 472 -27.97 -4.07 9.95
N LYS A 473 -27.84 -4.38 8.65
CA LYS A 473 -28.55 -5.50 8.02
C LYS A 473 -28.19 -6.86 8.64
N ALA A 474 -26.95 -7.02 9.08
CA ALA A 474 -26.49 -8.20 9.82
C ALA A 474 -26.93 -8.24 11.29
N GLY A 475 -27.70 -7.25 11.77
CA GLY A 475 -28.18 -7.20 13.15
C GLY A 475 -27.10 -6.93 14.20
N LYS A 476 -25.93 -6.40 13.81
CA LYS A 476 -24.81 -6.13 14.74
C LYS A 476 -24.84 -4.74 15.36
N ILE A 477 -25.44 -3.79 14.64
CA ILE A 477 -25.62 -2.39 15.08
C ILE A 477 -27.03 -1.91 14.71
N ARG A 478 -27.43 -0.78 15.26
CA ARG A 478 -28.64 -0.04 14.88
C ARG A 478 -28.25 1.32 14.31
N ILE A 479 -28.85 1.71 13.20
CA ILE A 479 -28.72 3.08 12.66
C ILE A 479 -29.89 3.91 13.18
N LEU A 480 -29.59 5.04 13.82
CA LEU A 480 -30.59 5.92 14.44
C LEU A 480 -31.08 7.01 13.49
N ALA A 481 -30.16 7.57 12.69
CA ALA A 481 -30.45 8.64 11.75
C ALA A 481 -29.34 8.77 10.69
N THR A 482 -29.63 9.44 9.57
CA THR A 482 -28.65 9.79 8.53
C THR A 482 -28.46 11.30 8.40
N SER A 483 -27.29 11.73 7.93
CA SER A 483 -26.89 13.14 7.84
C SER A 483 -27.42 13.88 6.61
N GLY A 484 -28.04 13.16 5.66
CA GLY A 484 -28.63 13.75 4.46
C GLY A 484 -29.81 14.68 4.79
N THR A 485 -30.04 15.65 3.92
CA THR A 485 -31.19 16.58 4.04
C THR A 485 -32.51 15.90 3.65
N THR A 486 -32.45 14.79 2.92
CA THR A 486 -33.56 13.90 2.60
C THR A 486 -33.20 12.46 2.99
N ARG A 487 -34.20 11.59 3.14
CA ARG A 487 -33.96 10.18 3.47
C ARG A 487 -33.24 9.48 2.31
N SER A 488 -32.24 8.66 2.66
CA SER A 488 -31.49 7.87 1.69
C SER A 488 -32.35 6.75 1.11
N ALA A 489 -32.27 6.56 -0.22
CA ALA A 489 -32.91 5.43 -0.89
C ALA A 489 -32.38 4.06 -0.42
N ALA A 490 -31.16 4.02 0.11
CA ALA A 490 -30.56 2.80 0.66
C ALA A 490 -31.12 2.43 2.05
N THR A 491 -31.66 3.41 2.78
CA THR A 491 -32.21 3.25 4.13
C THR A 491 -33.50 4.08 4.30
N PRO A 492 -34.59 3.76 3.57
CA PRO A 492 -35.80 4.60 3.53
C PRO A 492 -36.51 4.71 4.89
N ASP A 493 -36.34 3.70 5.74
CA ASP A 493 -36.97 3.65 7.07
C ASP A 493 -36.19 4.43 8.14
N VAL A 494 -34.94 4.81 7.85
CA VAL A 494 -34.09 5.57 8.76
C VAL A 494 -34.37 7.06 8.60
N PRO A 495 -34.68 7.79 9.69
CA PRO A 495 -34.95 9.22 9.61
C PRO A 495 -33.67 10.03 9.32
N THR A 496 -33.82 11.24 8.80
CA THR A 496 -32.71 12.20 8.76
C THR A 496 -32.42 12.77 10.15
N MET A 497 -31.25 13.35 10.36
CA MET A 497 -30.93 14.06 11.61
C MET A 497 -31.92 15.20 11.90
N SER A 498 -32.39 15.89 10.86
CA SER A 498 -33.41 16.94 10.99
C SER A 498 -34.78 16.40 11.44
N GLU A 499 -35.19 15.24 10.91
CA GLU A 499 -36.41 14.54 11.35
C GLU A 499 -36.27 14.00 12.78
N ALA A 500 -35.06 13.59 13.16
CA ALA A 500 -34.71 13.12 14.50
C ALA A 500 -34.49 14.26 15.53
N GLY A 501 -34.74 15.52 15.15
CA GLY A 501 -34.75 16.68 16.05
C GLY A 501 -33.48 17.54 16.03
N ILE A 502 -32.45 17.19 15.26
CA ILE A 502 -31.20 17.95 15.15
C ILE A 502 -31.23 18.79 13.87
N LYS A 503 -31.73 20.03 14.01
CA LYS A 503 -31.82 21.00 12.89
C LYS A 503 -30.44 21.52 12.50
N GLY A 504 -30.28 21.88 11.22
CA GLY A 504 -29.01 22.43 10.69
C GLY A 504 -27.89 21.39 10.53
N TYR A 505 -28.20 20.11 10.63
CA TYR A 505 -27.25 19.02 10.42
C TYR A 505 -27.16 18.66 8.93
N ASP A 506 -26.07 19.05 8.27
CA ASP A 506 -25.78 18.71 6.88
C ASP A 506 -24.28 18.40 6.75
N VAL A 507 -23.96 17.10 6.79
CA VAL A 507 -22.58 16.60 6.66
C VAL A 507 -22.60 15.45 5.67
N ILE A 508 -22.03 15.66 4.49
CA ILE A 508 -21.96 14.64 3.44
C ILE A 508 -20.51 14.26 3.14
N GLY A 509 -20.30 12.99 2.83
CA GLY A 509 -19.10 12.51 2.18
C GLY A 509 -19.20 12.73 0.68
N TRP A 510 -18.07 12.99 0.04
CA TRP A 510 -17.98 12.90 -1.41
C TRP A 510 -16.58 12.43 -1.80
N TRP A 511 -16.51 11.80 -2.97
CA TRP A 511 -15.28 11.39 -3.64
C TRP A 511 -15.23 12.03 -5.02
N ALA A 512 -14.09 12.58 -5.38
CA ALA A 512 -13.86 13.14 -6.70
C ALA A 512 -12.48 12.72 -7.22
N LEU A 513 -12.37 12.56 -8.53
CA LEU A 513 -11.11 12.24 -9.17
C LEU A 513 -10.40 13.54 -9.55
N PHE A 514 -9.13 13.66 -9.20
CA PHE A 514 -8.30 14.83 -9.50
C PHE A 514 -7.02 14.41 -10.20
N ALA A 515 -6.47 15.32 -11.00
CA ALA A 515 -5.08 15.29 -11.45
C ALA A 515 -4.31 16.46 -10.79
N PRO A 516 -2.97 16.46 -10.82
CA PRO A 516 -2.17 17.60 -10.40
C PRO A 516 -2.55 18.83 -11.24
N ALA A 517 -2.45 20.01 -10.65
CA ALA A 517 -2.66 21.25 -11.38
C ALA A 517 -1.75 21.33 -12.60
N GLN A 518 -2.23 21.97 -13.67
CA GLN A 518 -1.56 22.12 -14.97
C GLN A 518 -1.49 20.85 -15.82
N THR A 519 -2.22 19.79 -15.45
CA THR A 519 -2.33 18.61 -16.33
C THR A 519 -2.92 19.04 -17.68
N PRO A 520 -2.31 18.66 -18.83
CA PRO A 520 -2.76 19.11 -20.14
C PRO A 520 -4.26 18.88 -20.37
N GLN A 521 -4.95 19.91 -20.89
CA GLN A 521 -6.40 19.86 -21.10
C GLN A 521 -6.86 18.62 -21.90
N PRO A 522 -6.17 18.18 -22.98
CA PRO A 522 -6.57 16.96 -23.69
C PRO A 522 -6.58 15.69 -22.83
N VAL A 523 -5.70 15.62 -21.82
CA VAL A 523 -5.65 14.50 -20.88
C VAL A 523 -6.84 14.56 -19.93
N ILE A 524 -7.15 15.75 -19.40
CA ILE A 524 -8.32 15.98 -18.54
C ILE A 524 -9.62 15.66 -19.29
N ASP A 525 -9.75 16.14 -20.53
CA ASP A 525 -10.93 15.90 -21.37
C ASP A 525 -11.14 14.41 -21.62
N ARG A 526 -10.05 13.67 -21.89
CA ARG A 526 -10.12 12.22 -22.09
C ARG A 526 -10.48 11.49 -20.80
N LEU A 527 -9.82 11.78 -19.68
CA LEU A 527 -10.14 11.17 -18.39
C LEU A 527 -11.59 11.46 -17.99
N HIS A 528 -12.05 12.70 -18.18
CA HIS A 528 -13.42 13.09 -17.89
C HIS A 528 -14.44 12.33 -18.76
N LYS A 529 -14.19 12.24 -20.07
CA LYS A 529 -15.05 11.51 -21.00
C LYS A 529 -15.20 10.05 -20.58
N GLU A 530 -14.09 9.34 -20.35
CA GLU A 530 -14.14 7.90 -20.03
C GLU A 530 -14.76 7.65 -18.64
N VAL A 531 -14.39 8.44 -17.63
CA VAL A 531 -14.97 8.30 -16.28
C VAL A 531 -16.47 8.61 -16.29
N SER A 532 -16.90 9.63 -17.02
CA SER A 532 -18.33 9.97 -17.13
C SER A 532 -19.13 8.84 -17.78
N ALA A 533 -18.63 8.26 -18.88
CA ALA A 533 -19.27 7.11 -19.52
C ALA A 533 -19.39 5.90 -18.57
N ILE A 534 -18.38 5.67 -17.72
CA ILE A 534 -18.43 4.62 -16.69
C ILE A 534 -19.49 4.94 -15.63
N LEU A 535 -19.57 6.19 -15.15
CA LEU A 535 -20.56 6.62 -14.15
C LEU A 535 -22.01 6.65 -14.70
N GLU A 536 -22.19 6.75 -16.01
CA GLU A 536 -23.48 6.62 -16.68
C GLU A 536 -23.98 5.17 -16.75
N SER A 537 -23.07 4.19 -16.71
CA SER A 537 -23.42 2.77 -16.81
C SER A 537 -24.43 2.36 -15.74
N PRO A 538 -25.59 1.75 -16.12
CA PRO A 538 -26.59 1.29 -15.16
C PRO A 538 -26.03 0.33 -14.12
N SER A 539 -25.09 -0.54 -14.51
CA SER A 539 -24.46 -1.51 -13.60
C SER A 539 -23.57 -0.82 -12.56
N ILE A 540 -22.83 0.24 -12.94
CA ILE A 540 -22.01 1.03 -12.03
C ILE A 540 -22.89 1.85 -11.10
N ARG A 541 -23.92 2.51 -11.63
CA ARG A 541 -24.90 3.25 -10.82
C ARG A 541 -25.58 2.37 -9.78
N GLN A 542 -26.01 1.18 -10.17
CA GLN A 542 -26.59 0.21 -9.25
C GLN A 542 -25.59 -0.23 -8.17
N LYS A 543 -24.32 -0.47 -8.53
CA LYS A 543 -23.27 -0.80 -7.55
C LYS A 543 -23.06 0.34 -6.55
N ILE A 544 -22.96 1.60 -7.01
CA ILE A 544 -22.84 2.78 -6.13
C ILE A 544 -23.99 2.83 -5.12
N VAL A 545 -25.23 2.67 -5.58
CA VAL A 545 -26.42 2.67 -4.71
C VAL A 545 -26.44 1.46 -3.76
N SER A 546 -26.07 0.27 -4.24
CA SER A 546 -26.01 -0.95 -3.42
C SER A 546 -24.98 -0.85 -2.30
N MET A 547 -23.92 -0.07 -2.53
CA MET A 547 -22.95 0.28 -1.52
C MET A 547 -23.48 1.33 -0.53
N GLY A 548 -24.68 1.89 -0.69
CA GLY A 548 -25.23 2.93 0.19
C GLY A 548 -24.74 4.35 -0.12
N ASN A 549 -24.15 4.56 -1.30
CA ASN A 549 -23.77 5.88 -1.79
C ASN A 549 -24.85 6.46 -2.72
N ILE A 550 -24.80 7.77 -2.89
CA ILE A 550 -25.63 8.53 -3.83
C ILE A 550 -24.80 8.73 -5.10
N VAL A 551 -25.41 8.41 -6.24
CA VAL A 551 -24.83 8.70 -7.56
C VAL A 551 -24.72 10.21 -7.70
N ALA A 552 -23.50 10.72 -7.84
CA ALA A 552 -23.29 12.14 -8.08
C ALA A 552 -23.91 12.52 -9.43
N PRO A 553 -24.48 13.73 -9.58
CA PRO A 553 -24.74 14.29 -10.89
C PRO A 553 -23.46 14.24 -11.73
N LEU A 554 -23.59 13.94 -13.02
CA LEU A 554 -22.46 14.00 -13.94
C LEU A 554 -22.08 15.47 -14.10
N MET A 555 -20.95 15.84 -13.52
CA MET A 555 -20.45 17.20 -13.51
C MET A 555 -19.26 17.30 -14.45
N THR A 556 -19.21 18.36 -15.26
CA THR A 556 -17.99 18.73 -16.00
C THR A 556 -16.85 19.06 -15.02
N PRO A 557 -15.59 19.13 -15.46
CA PRO A 557 -14.48 19.63 -14.63
C PRO A 557 -14.77 20.99 -13.96
N GLU A 558 -15.40 21.92 -14.68
CA GLU A 558 -15.77 23.25 -14.17
C GLU A 558 -16.89 23.19 -13.13
N GLU A 559 -17.92 22.38 -13.38
CA GLU A 559 -19.02 22.15 -12.43
C GLU A 559 -18.51 21.45 -11.17
N SER A 560 -17.61 20.49 -11.32
CA SER A 560 -16.93 19.81 -10.22
C SER A 560 -16.12 20.78 -9.40
N SER A 561 -15.38 21.69 -10.04
CA SER A 561 -14.63 22.77 -9.35
C SER A 561 -15.57 23.66 -8.52
N LYS A 562 -16.72 24.05 -9.07
CA LYS A 562 -17.73 24.83 -8.34
C LYS A 562 -18.31 24.06 -7.15
N PHE A 563 -18.63 22.77 -7.34
CA PHE A 563 -19.11 21.90 -6.27
C PHE A 563 -18.09 21.81 -5.12
N ILE A 564 -16.82 21.54 -5.44
CA ILE A 564 -15.75 21.42 -4.46
C ILE A 564 -15.52 22.73 -3.72
N LYS A 565 -15.59 23.88 -4.40
CA LYS A 565 -15.52 25.19 -3.76
C LYS A 565 -16.65 25.43 -2.77
N ASN A 566 -17.89 25.13 -3.16
CA ASN A 566 -19.03 25.28 -2.28
C ASN A 566 -18.92 24.36 -1.05
N GLU A 567 -18.49 23.11 -1.25
CA GLU A 567 -18.28 22.16 -0.15
C GLU A 567 -17.13 22.60 0.76
N HIS A 568 -16.03 23.11 0.20
CA HIS A 568 -14.92 23.69 0.96
C HIS A 568 -15.38 24.83 1.88
N GLU A 569 -16.17 25.77 1.37
CA GLU A 569 -16.71 26.88 2.17
C GLU A 569 -17.75 26.38 3.21
N LYS A 570 -18.58 25.39 2.85
CA LYS A 570 -19.54 24.74 3.77
C LYS A 570 -18.81 24.10 4.94
N PHE A 571 -17.80 23.27 4.67
CA PHE A 571 -17.03 22.60 5.71
C PHE A 571 -16.24 23.58 6.58
N GLY A 572 -15.76 24.70 6.04
CA GLY A 572 -15.16 25.76 6.84
C GLY A 572 -16.11 26.36 7.88
N ARG A 573 -17.40 26.51 7.56
CA ARG A 573 -18.43 26.92 8.53
C ARG A 573 -18.68 25.84 9.58
N ILE A 574 -18.78 24.58 9.14
CA ILE A 574 -19.02 23.44 10.03
C ILE A 574 -17.85 23.25 11.03
N VAL A 575 -16.60 23.36 10.58
CA VAL A 575 -15.41 23.28 11.44
C VAL A 575 -15.45 24.35 12.53
N LYS A 576 -15.80 25.60 12.16
CA LYS A 576 -15.95 26.70 13.13
C LYS A 576 -17.08 26.45 14.13
N MET A 577 -18.22 25.94 13.68
CA MET A 577 -19.36 25.61 14.55
C MET A 577 -19.05 24.44 15.49
N ALA A 578 -18.42 23.39 14.98
CA ALA A 578 -18.06 22.20 15.76
C ALA A 578 -16.92 22.45 16.76
N GLY A 579 -16.18 23.56 16.63
CA GLY A 579 -15.10 23.93 17.55
C GLY A 579 -13.87 23.02 17.47
N VAL A 580 -13.71 22.26 16.38
CA VAL A 580 -12.62 21.29 16.21
C VAL A 580 -11.33 22.00 15.82
N ARG A 581 -10.22 21.64 16.48
CA ARG A 581 -8.85 22.03 16.13
C ARG A 581 -7.93 20.83 16.25
N LEU A 582 -6.94 20.70 15.37
CA LEU A 582 -5.95 19.62 15.41
C LEU A 582 -4.56 20.09 15.86
N ASP A 583 -4.42 21.40 16.03
CA ASP A 583 -3.20 22.16 16.33
C ASP A 583 -3.53 23.42 17.14
#